data_AF-A0A0C2FMC8-F1
#
_entry.id   AF-A0A0C2FMC8-F1
#
_cell.length_a   1.000
_cell.length_b   1.000
_cell.length_c   1.000
_cell.angle_alpha   90.00
_cell.angle_beta   90.00
_cell.angle_gamma   90.00
#
_symmetry.space_group_name_H-M   'P 1'
#
loop_
_entity.id
_entity.type
_entity.pdbx_description
1 polymer ?
#
loop_
_entity_poly.entity_id
_entity_poly.type
_entity_poly.pdbx_seq_one_letter_code
_entity_poly.pdbx_strand_id
1 'polypeptide(L)'
;LNVFFRKVAKKSLNTYILTGPLYLPKKADDGNKYVRYKVIGANNVAVPTHFFKVILAETSPSNFEMECFVLPNEVIPDSAELTMFYVPLEMIERSGGFLIFDKLPKDKLKKVNGKKVGGFW
;
A
#
# COMPACT_ATOMS: atom_id res chain seq x y z
N LEU A 1 -11.51 2.52 2.33
CA LEU A 1 -10.62 1.81 1.37
C LEU A 1 -11.31 0.70 0.55
N ASN A 2 -11.95 -0.31 1.16
CA ASN A 2 -12.53 -1.43 0.39
C ASN A 2 -13.60 -1.01 -0.65
N VAL A 3 -14.47 -0.05 -0.31
CA VAL A 3 -15.46 0.51 -1.25
C VAL A 3 -14.77 1.19 -2.43
N PHE A 4 -13.67 1.89 -2.19
CA PHE A 4 -12.89 2.55 -3.22
C PHE A 4 -12.30 1.52 -4.21
N PHE A 5 -11.71 0.42 -3.74
CA PHE A 5 -11.17 -0.62 -4.62
C PHE A 5 -12.25 -1.32 -5.45
N ARG A 6 -13.44 -1.53 -4.87
CA ARG A 6 -14.60 -2.04 -5.63
C ARG A 6 -15.03 -1.06 -6.74
N LYS A 7 -14.99 0.25 -6.49
CA LYS A 7 -15.30 1.28 -7.51
C LYS A 7 -14.26 1.28 -8.63
N VAL A 8 -12.97 1.15 -8.30
CA VAL A 8 -11.88 1.03 -9.30
C VAL A 8 -12.06 -0.24 -10.13
N ALA A 9 -12.31 -1.39 -9.49
CA ALA A 9 -12.50 -2.66 -10.19
C ALA A 9 -13.66 -2.62 -11.19
N LYS A 10 -14.78 -1.97 -10.85
CA LYS A 10 -15.92 -1.81 -11.76
C LYS A 10 -15.62 -0.97 -13.02
N LYS A 11 -14.57 -0.15 -12.99
CA LYS A 11 -14.20 0.75 -14.10
C LYS A 11 -12.99 0.26 -14.90
N SER A 12 -12.35 -0.82 -14.46
CA SER A 12 -11.11 -1.34 -15.03
C SER A 12 -11.37 -2.64 -15.78
N LEU A 13 -10.57 -2.95 -16.79
CA LEU A 13 -10.62 -4.23 -17.51
C LEU A 13 -10.22 -5.38 -16.59
N ASN A 14 -9.08 -5.20 -15.92
CA ASN A 14 -8.54 -6.12 -14.93
C ASN A 14 -8.13 -5.34 -13.68
N THR A 15 -8.18 -5.98 -12.52
CA THR A 15 -7.74 -5.37 -11.26
C THR A 15 -7.05 -6.40 -10.39
N TYR A 16 -5.83 -6.07 -9.98
CA TYR A 16 -4.99 -6.88 -9.12
C TYR A 16 -4.81 -6.14 -7.79
N ILE A 17 -5.03 -6.84 -6.68
CA ILE A 17 -4.98 -6.24 -5.35
C ILE A 17 -4.06 -7.08 -4.48
N LEU A 18 -2.99 -6.46 -3.99
CA LEU A 18 -2.14 -7.04 -2.94
C LEU A 18 -2.49 -6.38 -1.61
N THR A 19 -2.51 -7.18 -0.56
CA THR A 19 -2.80 -6.73 0.80
C THR A 19 -1.98 -7.57 1.76
N GLY A 20 -1.41 -6.94 2.78
CA GLY A 20 -0.66 -7.67 3.79
C GLY A 20 -0.28 -6.81 4.99
N PRO A 21 0.24 -7.46 6.04
CA PRO A 21 0.68 -6.77 7.25
C PRO A 21 2.04 -6.09 7.06
N LEU A 22 2.29 -5.05 7.85
CA LEU A 22 3.59 -4.43 8.03
C LEU A 22 3.92 -4.25 9.52
N TYR A 23 5.20 -4.39 9.84
CA TYR A 23 5.76 -4.21 11.20
C TYR A 23 6.79 -3.09 11.15
N LEU A 24 6.30 -1.84 11.18
CA LEU A 24 7.11 -0.66 10.95
C LEU A 24 7.85 -0.23 12.23
N PRO A 25 9.13 0.16 12.15
CA PRO A 25 9.88 0.61 13.31
C PRO A 25 9.45 2.00 13.77
N LYS A 26 9.47 2.24 15.08
CA LYS A 26 9.30 3.56 15.69
C LYS A 26 10.58 3.97 16.43
N LYS A 27 10.91 5.26 16.42
CA LYS A 27 12.02 5.81 17.20
C LYS A 27 11.62 5.82 18.68
N ALA A 28 12.49 5.33 19.55
CA ALA A 28 12.32 5.39 20.99
C ALA A 28 13.15 6.54 21.60
N ASP A 29 12.98 6.77 22.91
CA ASP A 29 13.60 7.89 23.64
C ASP A 29 15.13 7.79 23.68
N ASP A 30 15.68 6.57 23.55
CA ASP A 30 17.12 6.30 23.44
C ASP A 30 17.72 6.69 22.08
N GLY A 31 16.90 7.18 21.15
CA GLY A 31 17.29 7.55 19.79
C GLY A 31 17.31 6.39 18.80
N ASN A 32 17.19 5.14 19.26
CA ASN A 32 17.21 3.95 18.41
C ASN A 32 15.81 3.66 17.83
N LYS A 33 15.78 2.84 16.77
CA LYS A 33 14.55 2.39 16.13
C LYS A 33 14.24 0.96 16.53
N TYR A 34 13.01 0.72 16.98
CA TYR A 34 12.54 -0.61 17.37
C TYR A 34 11.27 -0.97 16.62
N VAL A 35 11.17 -2.24 16.23
CA VAL A 35 9.91 -2.84 15.82
C VAL A 35 9.26 -3.43 17.06
N ARG A 36 8.12 -2.89 17.47
CA ARG A 36 7.34 -3.36 18.62
C ARG A 36 5.91 -3.62 18.17
N TYR A 37 5.41 -4.81 18.46
CA TYR A 37 4.03 -5.19 18.17
C TYR A 37 3.50 -6.12 19.26
N LYS A 38 2.18 -6.06 19.47
CA LYS A 38 1.49 -6.93 20.41
C LYS A 38 1.40 -8.34 19.82
N VAL A 39 1.50 -9.36 20.67
CA VAL A 39 1.08 -10.73 20.35
C VAL A 39 -0.12 -11.10 21.23
N ILE A 40 -1.04 -11.92 20.72
CA ILE A 40 -2.28 -12.29 21.42
C ILE A 40 -2.56 -13.80 21.40
N GLY A 41 -3.24 -14.27 22.43
CA GLY A 41 -3.66 -15.67 22.60
C GLY A 41 -2.49 -16.61 22.93
N ALA A 42 -2.82 -17.88 23.20
CA ALA A 42 -1.83 -18.91 23.53
C ALA A 42 -0.81 -19.18 22.41
N ASN A 43 -1.18 -18.87 21.16
CA ASN A 43 -0.35 -19.08 19.98
C ASN A 43 0.48 -17.86 19.58
N ASN A 44 0.51 -16.80 20.40
CA ASN A 44 1.27 -15.58 20.14
C ASN A 44 1.02 -14.97 18.75
N VAL A 45 -0.25 -14.86 18.35
CA VAL A 45 -0.64 -14.29 17.06
C VAL A 45 -0.20 -12.83 17.01
N ALA A 46 0.64 -12.48 16.03
CA ALA A 46 1.15 -11.13 15.87
C ALA A 46 0.04 -10.16 15.45
N VAL A 47 0.00 -8.99 16.10
CA VAL A 47 -0.87 -7.86 15.75
C VAL A 47 -0.06 -6.89 14.89
N PRO A 48 -0.31 -6.78 13.58
CA PRO A 48 0.44 -5.89 12.71
C PRO A 48 0.38 -4.45 13.17
N THR A 49 1.45 -3.69 12.94
CA THR A 49 1.46 -2.25 13.24
C THR A 49 0.66 -1.47 12.19
N HIS A 50 0.73 -1.93 10.94
CA HIS A 50 0.10 -1.32 9.78
C HIS A 50 -0.33 -2.42 8.82
N PHE A 51 -1.15 -2.06 7.85
CA PHE A 51 -1.46 -2.88 6.68
C PHE A 51 -1.15 -2.09 5.43
N PHE A 52 -0.58 -2.75 4.42
CA PHE A 52 -0.46 -2.16 3.11
C PHE A 52 -1.58 -2.66 2.20
N LYS A 53 -1.92 -1.83 1.21
CA LYS A 53 -2.78 -2.22 0.10
C LYS A 53 -2.21 -1.60 -1.17
N VAL A 54 -1.93 -2.44 -2.16
CA VAL A 54 -1.57 -1.98 -3.51
C VAL A 54 -2.63 -2.47 -4.47
N ILE A 55 -3.15 -1.56 -5.29
CA ILE A 55 -4.06 -1.88 -6.39
C ILE A 55 -3.37 -1.53 -7.70
N LEU A 56 -3.45 -2.45 -8.65
CA LEU A 56 -3.05 -2.26 -10.04
C LEU A 56 -4.27 -2.47 -10.92
N ALA A 57 -4.70 -1.41 -11.61
CA ALA A 57 -5.87 -1.37 -12.46
C ALA A 57 -5.45 -1.25 -13.92
N GLU A 58 -5.90 -2.18 -14.76
CA GLU A 58 -5.77 -2.06 -16.22
C GLU A 58 -6.94 -1.23 -16.75
N THR A 59 -6.68 0.02 -17.11
CA THR A 59 -7.72 0.99 -17.53
C THR A 59 -8.09 0.83 -19.01
N SER A 60 -7.15 0.37 -19.82
CA SER A 60 -7.30 -0.03 -21.22
C SER A 60 -6.17 -1.03 -21.54
N PRO A 61 -6.23 -1.77 -22.66
CA PRO A 61 -5.25 -2.82 -22.93
C PRO A 61 -3.81 -2.33 -22.81
N SER A 62 -3.03 -2.96 -21.93
CA SER A 62 -1.64 -2.57 -21.61
C SER A 62 -1.42 -1.19 -20.99
N ASN A 63 -2.46 -0.52 -20.46
CA ASN A 63 -2.34 0.74 -19.73
C ASN A 63 -2.77 0.57 -18.27
N PHE A 64 -1.81 0.69 -17.37
CA PHE A 64 -2.02 0.43 -15.95
C PHE A 64 -1.94 1.70 -15.10
N GLU A 65 -2.77 1.76 -14.08
CA GLU A 65 -2.70 2.74 -13.00
C GLU A 65 -2.53 2.00 -11.67
N MET A 66 -1.61 2.49 -10.84
CA MET A 66 -1.29 1.89 -9.55
C MET A 66 -1.60 2.86 -8.42
N GLU A 67 -2.10 2.34 -7.32
CA GLU A 67 -2.26 3.09 -6.09
C GLU A 67 -1.79 2.27 -4.88
N CYS A 68 -1.03 2.91 -4.00
CA CYS A 68 -0.28 2.30 -2.92
C CYS A 68 -0.64 2.97 -1.59
N PHE A 69 -1.15 2.19 -0.65
CA PHE A 69 -1.62 2.67 0.64
C PHE A 69 -0.92 1.95 1.78
N VAL A 70 -0.65 2.66 2.87
CA VAL A 70 -0.30 2.09 4.18
C VAL A 70 -1.22 2.70 5.22
N LEU A 71 -1.90 1.84 5.98
CA LEU A 71 -2.87 2.23 6.99
C LEU A 71 -2.39 1.74 8.35
N PRO A 72 -2.41 2.59 9.39
CA PRO A 72 -2.11 2.13 10.74
C PRO A 72 -3.19 1.17 11.22
N ASN A 73 -2.80 0.18 12.02
CA ASN A 73 -3.74 -0.73 12.69
C ASN A 73 -4.30 -0.07 13.95
N GLU A 74 -4.96 1.06 13.77
CA GLU A 74 -5.58 1.87 14.82
C GLU A 74 -6.89 2.48 14.32
N VAL A 75 -7.61 3.18 15.20
CA VAL A 75 -8.85 3.85 14.83
C VAL A 75 -8.54 4.99 13.87
N ILE A 76 -9.09 4.92 12.66
CA ILE A 76 -9.00 5.98 11.65
C ILE A 76 -10.34 6.75 11.66
N PRO A 77 -10.33 8.08 11.79
CA PRO A 77 -11.56 8.88 11.71
C PRO A 77 -12.25 8.74 10.35
N ASP A 78 -13.58 8.73 10.34
CA ASP A 78 -14.36 8.65 9.08
C ASP A 78 -14.14 9.86 8.16
N SER A 79 -13.71 10.99 8.72
CA SER A 79 -13.34 12.20 7.98
C SER A 79 -11.95 12.14 7.33
N ALA A 80 -11.13 11.12 7.64
CA ALA A 80 -9.79 11.00 7.09
C ALA A 80 -9.86 10.68 5.59
N GLU A 81 -9.22 11.51 4.77
CA GLU A 81 -9.16 11.28 3.34
C GLU A 81 -8.22 10.13 2.98
N LEU A 82 -8.60 9.34 1.97
CA LEU A 82 -7.79 8.19 1.53
C LEU A 82 -6.40 8.60 1.02
N THR A 83 -6.31 9.80 0.46
CA THR A 83 -5.10 10.42 -0.08
C THR A 83 -4.01 10.58 0.98
N MET A 84 -4.38 10.72 2.25
CA MET A 84 -3.45 10.84 3.38
C MET A 84 -2.64 9.56 3.61
N PHE A 85 -3.14 8.42 3.14
CA PHE A 85 -2.50 7.12 3.31
C PHE A 85 -1.65 6.71 2.11
N TYR A 86 -1.52 7.57 1.09
CA TYR A 86 -0.66 7.29 -0.05
C TYR A 86 0.79 7.21 0.36
N VAL A 87 1.47 6.16 -0.11
CA VAL A 87 2.92 5.99 0.04
C VAL A 87 3.57 5.61 -1.29
N PRO A 88 4.87 5.87 -1.49
CA PRO A 88 5.60 5.30 -2.61
C PRO A 88 5.58 3.75 -2.57
N LEU A 89 5.53 3.10 -3.73
CA LEU A 89 5.60 1.63 -3.81
C LEU A 89 6.85 1.08 -3.11
N GLU A 90 8.00 1.72 -3.34
CA GLU A 90 9.30 1.35 -2.77
C GLU A 90 9.27 1.30 -1.23
N MET A 91 8.49 2.17 -0.57
CA MET A 91 8.37 2.16 0.87
C MET A 91 7.72 0.85 1.37
N ILE A 92 6.72 0.35 0.65
CA ILE A 92 6.05 -0.92 0.97
C ILE A 92 7.00 -2.08 0.72
N GLU A 93 7.69 -2.11 -0.43
CA GLU A 93 8.62 -3.18 -0.78
C GLU A 93 9.79 -3.26 0.21
N ARG A 94 10.37 -2.12 0.57
CA ARG A 94 11.46 -2.03 1.57
C ARG A 94 11.01 -2.44 2.96
N SER A 95 9.79 -2.09 3.36
CA SER A 95 9.27 -2.44 4.68
C SER A 95 8.76 -3.88 4.76
N GLY A 96 8.26 -4.42 3.65
CA GLY A 96 7.69 -5.75 3.54
C GLY A 96 8.72 -6.82 3.22
N GLY A 97 9.84 -6.46 2.59
CA GLY A 97 10.88 -7.41 2.17
C GLY A 97 10.52 -8.24 0.94
N PHE A 98 9.66 -7.72 0.06
CA PHE A 98 9.26 -8.37 -1.19
C PHE A 98 9.01 -7.34 -2.29
N LEU A 99 9.06 -7.79 -3.54
CA LEU A 99 8.76 -6.97 -4.71
C LEU A 99 7.29 -7.09 -5.09
N ILE A 100 6.72 -5.99 -5.59
CA ILE A 100 5.32 -5.90 -5.99
C ILE A 100 5.26 -5.55 -7.48
N PHE A 101 4.67 -6.45 -8.28
CA PHE A 101 4.54 -6.28 -9.74
C PHE A 101 5.89 -6.03 -10.46
N ASP A 102 6.95 -6.69 -10.02
CA ASP A 102 8.30 -6.61 -10.60
C ASP A 102 8.36 -6.93 -12.10
N LYS A 103 7.44 -7.77 -12.58
CA LYS A 103 7.30 -8.14 -14.00
C LYS A 103 6.47 -7.16 -14.84
N LEU A 104 5.93 -6.09 -14.25
CA LEU A 104 5.18 -5.08 -14.99
C LEU A 104 6.13 -4.18 -15.79
N PRO A 105 5.99 -4.10 -17.14
CA PRO A 105 6.78 -3.17 -17.93
C PRO A 105 6.51 -1.72 -17.51
N LYS A 106 7.57 -0.97 -17.19
CA LYS A 106 7.46 0.40 -16.65
C LYS A 106 6.77 1.38 -17.60
N ASP A 107 6.91 1.17 -18.91
CA ASP A 107 6.27 1.96 -19.97
C ASP A 107 4.75 1.80 -19.99
N LYS A 108 4.23 0.67 -19.49
CA LYS A 108 2.81 0.37 -19.39
C LYS A 108 2.15 0.99 -18.15
N LEU A 109 2.94 1.35 -17.14
CA LEU A 109 2.46 2.03 -15.94
C LEU A 109 2.33 3.53 -16.20
N LYS A 110 1.09 4.02 -16.29
CA LYS A 110 0.79 5.42 -16.66
C LYS A 110 0.66 6.33 -15.46
N LYS A 111 0.16 5.82 -14.33
CA LYS A 111 0.01 6.59 -13.10
C LYS A 111 0.37 5.79 -11.86
N VAL A 112 0.91 6.48 -10.86
CA VAL A 112 1.10 5.98 -9.50
C VAL A 112 0.54 7.01 -8.52
N ASN A 113 -0.38 6.60 -7.65
CA ASN A 113 -1.05 7.46 -6.66
C ASN A 113 -1.64 8.74 -7.31
N GLY A 114 -2.31 8.57 -8.46
CA GLY A 114 -2.90 9.67 -9.23
C GLY A 114 -1.92 10.55 -10.02
N LYS A 115 -0.60 10.38 -9.85
CA LYS A 115 0.43 11.15 -10.56
C LYS A 115 0.89 10.43 -11.82
N LYS A 116 1.04 11.14 -12.94
CA LYS A 116 1.57 10.57 -14.19
C LYS A 116 3.01 10.13 -14.02
N VAL A 117 3.34 8.94 -14.52
CA VAL A 117 4.72 8.44 -14.59
C VAL A 117 5.39 9.03 -15.83
N GLY A 118 6.59 9.61 -15.68
CA GLY A 118 7.38 10.14 -16.80
C GLY A 118 7.14 11.61 -17.17
N GLY A 119 6.53 12.42 -16.29
CA GLY A 119 6.53 13.87 -16.44
C GLY A 119 7.90 14.45 -16.07
N PHE A 120 8.61 15.04 -17.04
CA PHE A 120 9.75 15.91 -16.78
C PHE A 120 9.31 17.11 -15.92
N TRP A 121 10.10 17.45 -14.91
CA TRP A 121 10.11 18.78 -14.31
C TRP A 121 10.82 19.75 -15.26
#